data_AF-A0A9E5PB08-F1
#
_entry.id   AF-A0A9E5PB08-F1
#
_cell.length_a   1.000
_cell.length_b   1.000
_cell.length_c   1.000
_cell.angle_alpha   90.00
_cell.angle_beta   90.00
_cell.angle_gamma   90.00
#
_symmetry.space_group_name_H-M   'P 1'
#
loop_
_entity.id
_entity.type
_entity.pdbx_description
1 polymer ?
#
loop_
_entity_poly.entity_id
_entity_poly.type
_entity_poly.pdbx_seq_one_letter_code
_entity_poly.pdbx_strand_id
1 'polypeptide(L)'
;CERLVAAGHNVQYVHRQNRRGFKAGALEHGMQTAEGEFIAVFDADFVPPPDILRRAIDHFTDRTIGMLQFRWSHLNRHDSLLTEIQAMYLDGHFVVEQTARAASGRWFNF
;
A
#
# COMPACT_ATOMS: atom_id res chain seq x y z
N CYS A 1 1.80 17.74 10.02
CA CYS A 1 2.85 16.97 10.73
C CYS A 1 3.12 17.46 12.14
N GLU A 2 3.22 18.77 12.39
CA GLU A 2 3.53 19.34 13.72
C GLU A 2 2.67 18.76 14.87
N ARG A 3 1.35 18.65 14.67
CA ARG A 3 0.45 18.03 15.66
C ARG A 3 0.82 16.58 16.02
N LEU A 4 1.24 15.77 15.04
CA LEU A 4 1.62 14.37 15.27
C LEU A 4 2.96 14.28 15.99
N VAL A 5 3.92 15.13 15.60
CA VAL A 5 5.22 15.23 16.27
C VAL A 5 5.06 15.70 17.72
N ALA A 6 4.21 16.71 17.96
CA ALA A 6 3.89 17.20 19.31
C ALA A 6 3.21 16.13 20.18
N ALA A 7 2.48 15.19 19.57
CA ALA A 7 1.92 14.02 20.24
C ALA A 7 2.94 12.88 20.45
N GLY A 8 4.21 13.07 20.07
CA GLY A 8 5.29 12.10 20.25
C GLY A 8 5.41 11.06 19.14
N HIS A 9 4.69 11.21 18.02
CA HIS A 9 4.82 10.28 16.89
C HIS A 9 6.04 10.61 16.03
N ASN A 10 6.79 9.58 15.62
CA ASN A 10 7.89 9.72 14.66
C ASN A 10 7.33 9.92 13.24
N VAL A 11 7.06 11.18 12.88
CA VAL A 11 6.50 11.57 11.59
C VAL A 11 7.31 12.70 11.01
N GLN A 12 7.76 12.55 9.77
CA GLN A 12 8.52 13.56 9.04
C GLN A 12 7.74 14.00 7.79
N TYR A 13 7.80 15.30 7.48
CA TYR A 13 7.29 15.83 6.21
C TYR A 13 8.48 16.07 5.28
N VAL A 14 8.49 15.39 4.14
CA VAL A 14 9.56 15.49 3.14
C VAL A 14 8.95 16.05 1.84
N HIS A 15 9.49 17.17 1.37
CA HIS A 15 9.03 17.83 0.15
C HIS A 15 10.19 18.02 -0.83
N ARG A 16 10.01 17.52 -2.06
CA ARG A 16 11.02 17.64 -3.13
C ARG A 16 10.85 18.94 -3.90
N GLN A 17 11.95 19.46 -4.42
CA GLN A 17 11.94 20.68 -5.25
C GLN A 17 11.53 20.43 -6.71
N ASN A 18 11.44 19.17 -7.16
CA ASN A 18 11.08 18.81 -8.52
C ASN A 18 10.21 17.54 -8.56
N ARG A 19 9.61 17.27 -9.73
CA ARG A 19 8.65 16.17 -9.94
C ARG A 19 9.25 14.97 -10.70
N ARG A 20 10.58 14.87 -10.83
CA ARG A 20 11.23 13.79 -11.56
C ARG A 20 10.86 12.43 -10.96
N GLY A 21 10.57 11.45 -11.83
CA GLY A 21 10.18 10.09 -11.42
C GLY A 21 8.80 9.99 -10.76
N PHE A 22 8.02 11.07 -10.67
CA PHE A 22 6.67 11.11 -10.08
C PHE A 22 6.61 10.38 -8.73
N LYS A 23 5.74 9.37 -8.59
CA LYS A 23 5.57 8.55 -7.38
C LYS A 23 6.86 7.79 -7.04
N ALA A 24 7.47 7.12 -8.00
CA ALA A 24 8.68 6.32 -7.78
C ALA A 24 9.84 7.19 -7.26
N GLY A 25 10.06 8.38 -7.84
CA GLY A 25 11.07 9.31 -7.35
C GLY A 25 10.73 9.93 -5.99
N ALA A 26 9.44 10.01 -5.62
CA ALA A 26 9.04 10.49 -4.30
C ALA A 26 9.38 9.45 -3.23
N LEU A 27 9.10 8.18 -3.53
CA LEU A 27 9.46 7.04 -2.69
C LEU A 27 10.99 6.92 -2.57
N GLU A 28 11.72 6.98 -3.67
CA GLU A 28 13.20 6.94 -3.67
C GLU A 28 13.81 7.98 -2.72
N HIS A 29 13.34 9.23 -2.80
CA HIS A 29 13.83 10.30 -1.93
C HIS A 29 13.40 10.11 -0.47
N GLY A 30 12.14 9.73 -0.23
CA GLY A 30 11.64 9.50 1.14
C GLY A 30 12.33 8.33 1.83
N MET A 31 12.65 7.26 1.09
CA MET A 31 13.34 6.08 1.62
C MET A 31 14.74 6.39 2.16
N GLN A 32 15.40 7.48 1.74
CA GLN A 32 16.69 7.91 2.30
C GLN A 32 16.60 8.31 3.78
N THR A 33 15.39 8.61 4.27
CA THR A 33 15.12 9.00 5.65
C THR A 33 14.46 7.90 6.48
N ALA A 34 14.09 6.78 5.84
CA ALA A 34 13.43 5.67 6.53
C ALA A 34 14.46 4.85 7.32
N GLU A 35 14.15 4.56 8.58
CA GLU A 35 15.06 3.85 9.50
C GLU A 35 14.67 2.38 9.71
N GLY A 36 13.49 1.97 9.22
CA GLY A 36 12.96 0.62 9.40
C GLY A 36 13.61 -0.41 8.48
N GLU A 37 13.72 -1.65 8.95
CA GLU A 37 14.13 -2.82 8.13
C GLU A 37 13.13 -3.11 7.00
N PHE A 38 11.84 -2.85 7.25
CA PHE A 38 10.76 -3.03 6.30
C PHE A 38 10.13 -1.69 5.92
N ILE A 39 9.75 -1.55 4.66
CA ILE A 39 9.06 -0.36 4.14
C ILE A 39 7.59 -0.72 3.85
N ALA A 40 6.68 -0.03 4.52
CA ALA A 40 5.26 -0.08 4.21
C ALA A 40 4.87 1.17 3.41
N VAL A 41 4.23 0.97 2.26
CA VAL A 41 3.79 2.04 1.36
C VAL A 41 2.27 2.08 1.33
N PHE A 42 1.70 3.25 1.63
CA PHE A 42 0.26 3.51 1.54
C PHE A 42 0.04 4.76 0.68
N ASP A 43 -0.92 4.69 -0.24
CA ASP A 43 -1.37 5.89 -0.94
C ASP A 43 -2.21 6.77 0.00
N ALA A 44 -2.30 8.07 -0.31
CA ALA A 44 -2.87 9.07 0.60
C ALA A 44 -4.37 8.87 0.88
N ASP A 45 -5.05 8.09 0.05
CA ASP A 45 -6.46 7.71 0.12
C ASP A 45 -6.70 6.35 0.80
N PHE A 46 -5.64 5.66 1.24
CA PHE A 46 -5.75 4.39 1.94
C PHE A 46 -5.90 4.56 3.46
N VAL A 47 -6.88 3.87 4.02
CA VAL A 47 -7.10 3.78 5.47
C VAL A 47 -6.82 2.36 5.93
N PRO A 48 -5.57 2.02 6.30
CA PRO A 48 -5.23 0.68 6.76
C PRO A 48 -5.88 0.36 8.11
N PRO A 49 -6.33 -0.90 8.35
CA PRO A 49 -6.77 -1.31 9.67
C PRO A 49 -5.57 -1.32 10.64
N PRO A 50 -5.78 -1.04 11.95
CA PRO A 50 -4.69 -0.86 12.91
C PRO A 50 -3.75 -2.07 13.09
N ASP A 51 -4.21 -3.27 12.73
CA ASP A 51 -3.48 -4.53 12.85
C ASP A 51 -2.75 -4.95 11.58
N ILE A 52 -2.83 -4.18 10.48
CA ILE A 52 -2.35 -4.60 9.15
C ILE A 52 -0.88 -5.03 9.14
N LEU A 53 -0.01 -4.28 9.83
CA LEU A 53 1.42 -4.57 9.86
C LEU A 53 1.73 -5.81 10.69
N ARG A 54 0.99 -6.02 11.80
CA ARG A 54 1.14 -7.22 12.64
C ARG A 54 0.74 -8.48 11.88
N ARG A 55 -0.33 -8.40 11.07
CA ARG A 55 -0.75 -9.53 10.21
C ARG A 55 0.24 -9.83 9.09
N ALA A 56 1.07 -8.86 8.69
CA ALA A 56 1.99 -9.00 7.57
C ALA A 56 3.39 -9.44 7.98
N ILE A 57 3.90 -8.89 9.08
CA ILE A 57 5.33 -8.96 9.40
C ILE A 57 5.85 -10.40 9.54
N ASP A 58 5.02 -11.31 10.05
CA ASP A 58 5.40 -12.71 10.27
C ASP A 58 5.70 -13.47 8.97
N HIS A 59 5.15 -13.04 7.83
CA HIS A 59 5.47 -13.68 6.55
C HIS A 59 6.94 -13.50 6.15
N PHE A 60 7.59 -12.41 6.58
CA PHE A 60 9.02 -12.19 6.31
C PHE A 60 9.95 -13.10 7.13
N THR A 61 9.42 -13.97 8.00
CA THR A 61 10.20 -15.06 8.61
C THR A 61 10.72 -16.04 7.55
N ASP A 62 10.00 -16.18 6.43
CA ASP A 62 10.52 -16.81 5.23
C ASP A 62 11.41 -15.82 4.47
N ARG A 63 12.72 -16.09 4.49
CA ARG A 63 13.75 -15.25 3.84
C ARG A 63 13.63 -15.20 2.31
N THR A 64 12.79 -16.04 1.70
CA THR A 64 12.53 -16.01 0.26
C THR A 64 11.51 -14.94 -0.13
N ILE A 65 10.76 -14.38 0.83
CA ILE A 65 9.74 -13.36 0.59
C ILE A 65 10.38 -11.97 0.59
N GLY A 66 10.39 -11.31 -0.57
CA GLY A 66 10.89 -9.93 -0.71
C GLY A 66 9.83 -8.83 -0.61
N MET A 67 8.54 -9.17 -0.76
CA MET A 67 7.45 -8.19 -0.78
C MET A 67 6.12 -8.86 -0.41
N LEU A 68 5.26 -8.11 0.29
CA LEU A 68 3.88 -8.49 0.55
C LEU A 68 2.94 -7.43 -0.05
N GLN A 69 1.90 -7.89 -0.76
CA GLN A 69 0.86 -7.03 -1.28
C GLN A 69 -0.43 -7.26 -0.51
N PHE A 70 -0.99 -6.19 0.03
CA PHE A 70 -2.32 -6.22 0.61
C PHE A 70 -3.37 -6.06 -0.48
N ARG A 71 -4.51 -6.74 -0.32
CA ARG A 71 -5.70 -6.43 -1.11
C ARG A 71 -6.26 -5.08 -0.68
N TRP A 72 -6.51 -4.21 -1.64
CA TRP A 72 -7.25 -2.97 -1.41
C TRP A 72 -8.76 -3.20 -1.49
N SER A 73 -9.52 -2.41 -0.73
CA SER A 73 -10.98 -2.47 -0.66
C SER A 73 -11.55 -1.07 -0.85
N HIS A 74 -12.87 -0.97 -0.96
CA HIS A 74 -13.58 0.25 -1.30
C HIS A 74 -14.28 0.81 -0.07
N LEU A 75 -13.86 2.01 0.37
CA LEU A 75 -14.48 2.68 1.53
C LEU A 75 -15.94 3.08 1.26
N ASN A 76 -16.24 3.47 0.01
CA ASN A 76 -17.53 3.99 -0.43
C ASN A 76 -18.38 2.96 -1.17
N ARG A 77 -18.13 1.65 -0.97
CA ARG A 77 -18.81 0.57 -1.71
C ARG A 77 -20.33 0.78 -1.76
N HIS A 78 -20.93 1.12 -0.62
CA HIS A 78 -22.38 1.16 -0.43
C HIS A 78 -22.99 2.57 -0.55
N ASP A 79 -22.22 3.54 -1.07
CA ASP A 79 -22.70 4.93 -1.18
C ASP A 79 -23.75 5.09 -2.30
N SER A 80 -23.67 4.26 -3.35
CA SER A 80 -24.60 4.26 -4.48
C SER A 80 -24.59 2.94 -5.25
N LEU A 81 -25.59 2.73 -6.11
CA LEU A 81 -25.60 1.62 -7.06
C LEU A 81 -24.36 1.62 -7.97
N LEU A 82 -23.87 2.80 -8.37
CA LEU A 82 -22.69 2.92 -9.22
C LEU A 82 -21.43 2.39 -8.51
N THR A 83 -21.20 2.84 -7.27
CA THR A 83 -20.02 2.43 -6.49
C THR A 83 -20.09 0.95 -6.12
N GLU A 84 -21.28 0.41 -5.92
CA GLU A 84 -21.48 -1.02 -5.66
C GLU A 84 -21.13 -1.87 -6.88
N ILE A 85 -21.61 -1.48 -8.08
CA ILE A 85 -21.28 -2.14 -9.35
C ILE A 85 -19.77 -2.05 -9.62
N GLN A 86 -19.16 -0.88 -9.41
CA GLN A 86 -17.71 -0.70 -9.59
C GLN A 86 -16.91 -1.61 -8.64
N ALA A 87 -17.30 -1.66 -7.36
CA ALA A 87 -16.65 -2.50 -6.37
C ALA A 87 -16.77 -3.99 -6.70
N MET A 88 -17.95 -4.44 -7.14
CA MET A 88 -18.17 -5.82 -7.60
C MET A 88 -17.31 -6.16 -8.83
N TYR A 89 -17.27 -5.26 -9.81
CA TYR A 89 -16.47 -5.45 -11.03
C TYR A 89 -14.97 -5.55 -10.71
N LEU A 90 -14.44 -4.62 -9.92
CA LEU A 90 -13.02 -4.58 -9.55
C LEU A 90 -12.63 -5.80 -8.71
N ASP A 91 -13.47 -6.20 -7.74
CA ASP A 91 -13.26 -7.42 -6.97
C ASP A 91 -13.19 -8.65 -7.85
N GLY A 92 -14.15 -8.80 -8.78
CA GLY A 92 -14.16 -9.91 -9.73
C GLY A 92 -12.93 -9.93 -10.62
N HIS A 93 -12.51 -8.76 -11.10
CA HIS A 93 -11.28 -8.61 -11.88
C HIS A 93 -10.05 -9.09 -11.10
N PHE A 94 -9.87 -8.63 -9.84
CA PHE A 94 -8.71 -9.01 -9.04
C PHE A 94 -8.68 -10.50 -8.67
N VAL A 95 -9.84 -11.09 -8.34
CA VAL A 95 -9.91 -12.52 -8.04
C VAL A 95 -9.41 -13.35 -9.22
N VAL A 96 -9.79 -12.98 -10.45
CA VAL A 96 -9.35 -13.70 -11.65
C VAL A 96 -7.89 -13.40 -11.96
N GLU A 97 -7.51 -12.12 -12.01
CA GLU A 97 -6.19 -11.67 -12.48
C GLU A 97 -5.07 -12.12 -11.53
N GLN A 98 -5.22 -11.88 -10.23
CA GLN A 98 -4.17 -12.17 -9.24
C GLN A 98 -3.98 -13.68 -9.08
N THR A 99 -5.08 -14.44 -9.05
CA THR A 99 -5.03 -15.90 -8.99
C THR A 99 -4.36 -16.49 -10.23
N ALA A 100 -4.76 -16.04 -11.43
CA ALA A 100 -4.18 -16.54 -12.68
C ALA A 100 -2.69 -16.20 -12.79
N ARG A 101 -2.28 -15.00 -12.38
CA ARG A 101 -0.87 -14.61 -12.37
C ARG A 101 -0.03 -15.42 -11.39
N ALA A 102 -0.50 -15.56 -10.15
CA ALA A 102 0.19 -16.35 -9.14
C ALA A 102 0.34 -17.81 -9.59
N ALA A 103 -0.75 -18.43 -10.07
CA ALA A 103 -0.74 -19.81 -10.57
C ALA A 103 0.16 -20.02 -11.79
N SER A 104 0.45 -18.96 -12.55
CA SER A 104 1.33 -19.01 -13.73
C SER A 104 2.75 -18.49 -13.47
N GLY A 105 3.13 -18.24 -12.22
CA GLY A 105 4.47 -17.76 -11.85
C GLY A 105 4.80 -16.37 -12.41
N ARG A 106 3.78 -15.56 -12.69
CA ARG A 106 3.97 -14.19 -13.21
C ARG A 106 4.03 -13.19 -12.08
N TRP A 107 4.84 -12.15 -12.27
CA TRP A 107 4.86 -10.98 -11.40
C TRP A 107 3.49 -10.34 -11.30
N PHE A 108 3.19 -9.76 -10.15
CA PHE A 108 1.99 -8.95 -9.94
C PHE A 108 2.01 -7.70 -10.86
N ASN A 109 0.85 -7.10 -11.09
CA ASN A 109 0.70 -5.84 -11.82
C ASN A 109 -0.12 -4.85 -10.97
N PHE A 110 0.15 -3.54 -11.11
CA PHE A 110 -0.52 -2.44 -10.40
C PHE A 110 -1.50 -1.72 -11.33
#